data_AF-A0A352LNF6-F1
#
_entry.id   AF-A0A352LNF6-F1
#
_cell.length_a   1.000
_cell.length_b   1.000
_cell.length_c   1.000
_cell.angle_alpha   90.00
_cell.angle_beta   90.00
_cell.angle_gamma   90.00
#
_symmetry.space_group_name_H-M   'P 1'
#
loop_
_entity.id
_entity.type
_entity.pdbx_description
1 polymer ?
#
loop_
_entity_poly.entity_id
_entity_poly.type
_entity_poly.pdbx_seq_one_letter_code
_entity_poly.pdbx_strand_id
1 'polypeptide(L)'
;KLDGTAKGGVLVAITADRKDRPLPIYFVGVGEQIDDLQPFNARAFASALVGLDQSEEDAARETARAEAMKHVKDFNLEDAINESA
;
A
#
# COMPACT_ATOMS: atom_id res chain seq x y z
N LYS A 1 15.10 0.40 -10.61
CA LYS A 1 15.40 1.48 -9.64
C LYS A 1 14.29 2.49 -9.75
N LEU A 2 13.63 2.86 -8.65
CA LEU A 2 12.53 3.85 -8.66
C LEU A 2 13.00 5.26 -8.28
N ASP A 3 14.21 5.36 -7.75
CA ASP A 3 14.96 6.53 -7.32
C ASP A 3 15.73 7.26 -8.44
N GLY A 4 15.90 6.64 -9.62
CA GLY A 4 16.66 7.19 -10.74
C GLY A 4 15.79 7.73 -11.90
N THR A 5 16.43 8.14 -13.00
CA THR A 5 15.76 8.55 -14.26
C THR A 5 14.94 7.44 -14.94
N ALA A 6 15.21 6.18 -14.60
CA ALA A 6 14.44 5.05 -15.08
C ALA A 6 13.19 4.84 -14.22
N LYS A 7 12.05 5.40 -14.62
CA LYS A 7 10.77 5.34 -13.88
C LYS A 7 10.16 3.93 -13.66
N GLY A 8 10.91 2.85 -13.83
CA GLY A 8 10.40 1.49 -13.61
C GLY A 8 9.48 0.95 -14.71
N GLY A 9 9.37 1.60 -15.88
CA GLY A 9 8.48 1.17 -16.97
C GLY A 9 8.70 -0.26 -17.49
N VAL A 10 9.88 -0.84 -17.31
CA VAL A 10 10.19 -2.24 -17.70
C VAL A 10 9.33 -3.26 -16.93
N LEU A 11 8.94 -2.93 -15.71
CA LEU A 11 8.15 -3.77 -14.82
C LEU A 11 6.75 -4.00 -15.43
N VAL A 12 6.17 -2.93 -15.99
CA VAL A 12 4.89 -2.97 -16.71
C VAL A 12 5.00 -3.88 -17.93
N ALA A 13 6.06 -3.74 -18.73
CA ALA A 13 6.27 -4.55 -19.92
C ALA A 13 6.38 -6.06 -19.61
N ILE A 14 7.15 -6.42 -18.59
CA ILE A 14 7.33 -7.83 -18.17
C ILE A 14 6.00 -8.44 -17.71
N THR A 15 5.21 -7.69 -16.93
CA THR A 15 3.89 -8.17 -16.47
C THR A 15 2.88 -8.26 -17.62
N ALA A 16 2.96 -7.37 -18.61
CA ALA A 16 2.08 -7.36 -19.78
C ALA A 16 2.38 -8.50 -20.77
N ASP A 17 3.62 -8.98 -20.82
CA ASP A 17 4.04 -10.15 -21.61
C ASP A 17 3.54 -11.47 -20.97
N ARG A 18 3.42 -11.49 -19.64
CA ARG A 18 3.08 -12.69 -18.85
C ARG A 18 1.67 -12.63 -18.25
N LYS A 19 0.66 -12.31 -19.06
CA LYS A 19 -0.73 -12.09 -18.58
C LYS A 19 -1.37 -13.33 -17.95
N ASP A 20 -1.07 -14.50 -18.51
CA ASP A 20 -1.57 -15.81 -18.07
C ASP A 20 -0.84 -16.35 -16.83
N ARG A 21 0.39 -15.87 -16.60
CA ARG A 21 1.22 -16.24 -15.45
C ARG A 21 2.03 -15.04 -14.95
N PRO A 22 1.38 -14.09 -14.25
CA PRO A 22 2.06 -12.91 -13.74
C PRO A 22 3.17 -13.31 -12.76
N LEU A 23 4.33 -12.66 -12.89
CA LEU A 23 5.41 -12.81 -11.92
C LEU A 23 5.05 -12.05 -10.64
N PRO A 24 5.02 -12.70 -9.46
CA PRO A 24 4.78 -12.00 -8.21
C PRO A 24 5.96 -11.09 -7.88
N ILE A 25 5.65 -9.87 -7.47
CA ILE A 25 6.63 -8.86 -7.09
C ILE A 25 6.40 -8.57 -5.61
N TYR A 26 7.39 -8.91 -4.79
CA TYR A 26 7.29 -8.83 -3.33
C TYR A 26 7.89 -7.55 -2.78
N PHE A 27 9.00 -7.09 -3.37
CA PHE A 27 9.77 -5.94 -2.90
C PHE A 27 10.24 -5.08 -4.05
N VAL A 28 10.47 -3.80 -3.76
CA VAL A 28 11.06 -2.85 -4.69
C VAL A 28 12.07 -1.96 -3.99
N GLY A 29 13.19 -1.70 -4.66
CA GLY A 29 14.19 -0.72 -4.21
C GLY A 29 13.78 0.68 -4.65
N VAL A 30 13.57 1.56 -3.67
CA VAL A 30 13.22 2.98 -3.87
C VAL A 30 14.40 3.92 -3.67
N GLY A 31 15.62 3.39 -3.62
CA GLY A 31 16.86 4.09 -3.32
C GLY A 31 18.08 3.17 -3.53
N GLU A 32 19.24 3.60 -3.02
CA GLU A 32 20.52 2.90 -3.21
C GLU A 32 20.97 2.11 -1.98
N GLN A 33 20.42 2.43 -0.80
CA GLN A 33 20.78 1.79 0.45
C GLN A 33 19.97 0.51 0.66
N ILE A 34 20.46 -0.37 1.53
CA ILE A 34 19.74 -1.60 1.89
C ILE A 34 18.39 -1.30 2.55
N ASP A 35 18.32 -0.19 3.28
CA ASP A 35 17.12 0.28 3.97
C ASP A 35 16.06 0.85 3.01
N ASP A 36 16.42 1.07 1.74
CA ASP A 36 15.50 1.53 0.70
C ASP A 36 14.73 0.38 0.04
N LEU A 37 14.84 -0.84 0.58
CA LEU A 37 14.04 -1.97 0.15
C LEU A 37 12.68 -1.96 0.85
N GLN A 38 11.61 -1.84 0.06
CA GLN A 38 10.25 -1.74 0.58
C GLN A 38 9.35 -2.83 0.02
N PRO A 39 8.32 -3.28 0.77
CA PRO A 39 7.27 -4.13 0.21
C PRO A 39 6.63 -3.49 -1.02
N PHE A 40 6.38 -4.28 -2.06
CA PHE A 40 5.81 -3.78 -3.29
C PHE A 40 4.33 -3.44 -3.14
N ASN A 41 3.95 -2.20 -3.49
CA ASN A 41 2.56 -1.76 -3.57
C ASN A 41 2.25 -1.32 -5.00
N ALA A 42 1.40 -2.07 -5.69
CA ALA A 42 1.07 -1.84 -7.10
C ALA A 42 0.40 -0.47 -7.35
N ARG A 43 -0.47 -0.02 -6.42
CA ARG A 43 -1.14 1.27 -6.54
C ARG A 43 -0.13 2.40 -6.39
N ALA A 44 0.68 2.35 -5.33
CA ALA A 44 1.68 3.38 -5.08
C ALA A 44 2.69 3.48 -6.23
N PHE A 45 3.11 2.33 -6.76
CA PHE A 45 3.98 2.25 -7.93
C PHE A 45 3.35 2.86 -9.18
N ALA A 46 2.11 2.50 -9.51
CA ALA A 46 1.41 3.01 -10.70
C ALA A 46 1.20 4.53 -10.62
N SER A 47 0.77 5.04 -9.46
CA SER A 47 0.60 6.47 -9.24
C SER A 47 1.91 7.23 -9.38
N ALA A 48 3.01 6.75 -8.78
CA ALA A 48 4.34 7.35 -8.92
C ALA A 48 4.84 7.33 -10.38
N LEU A 49 4.57 6.23 -11.12
CA LEU A 49 4.96 6.08 -12.52
C LEU A 49 4.33 7.15 -13.43
N VAL A 50 3.04 7.46 -13.20
CA VAL A 50 2.28 8.42 -14.02
C VAL A 50 2.19 9.83 -13.42
N GLY A 51 2.74 10.05 -12.23
CA GLY A 51 2.76 11.35 -11.55
C GLY A 51 1.43 11.74 -10.88
N LEU A 52 0.65 10.76 -10.42
CA LEU A 52 -0.54 11.01 -9.62
C LEU A 52 -0.13 11.22 -8.16
N ASP A 53 -0.60 12.33 -7.57
CA ASP A 53 -0.44 12.57 -6.14
C ASP A 53 -1.40 11.67 -5.35
N GLN A 54 -0.88 11.01 -4.33
CA GLN A 54 -1.65 10.12 -3.43
C GLN A 54 -1.92 10.75 -2.07
N SER A 55 -1.44 11.98 -1.83
CA SER A 55 -1.56 12.67 -0.55
C SER A 55 -3.01 12.71 -0.04
N GLU A 56 -3.99 12.92 -0.92
CA GLU A 56 -5.41 12.96 -0.56
C GLU A 56 -5.99 11.59 -0.18
N GLU A 57 -5.65 10.52 -0.91
CA GLU A 57 -6.10 9.15 -0.58
C GLU A 57 -5.49 8.66 0.74
N ASP A 58 -4.23 8.97 0.98
CA ASP A 58 -3.53 8.58 2.21
C ASP A 58 -4.09 9.33 3.42
N ALA A 59 -4.36 10.63 3.29
CA ALA A 59 -5.03 11.42 4.34
C ALA A 59 -6.45 10.91 4.65
N ALA A 60 -7.22 10.53 3.61
CA ALA A 60 -8.55 9.95 3.79
C ALA A 60 -8.50 8.59 4.52
N ARG A 61 -7.52 7.74 4.19
CA ARG A 61 -7.32 6.44 4.87
C ARG A 61 -6.87 6.59 6.31
N GLU A 62 -5.99 7.54 6.62
CA GLU A 62 -5.58 7.87 7.99
C GLU A 62 -6.80 8.27 8.83
N THR A 63 -7.64 9.13 8.28
CA THR A 63 -8.89 9.60 8.92
C THR A 63 -9.85 8.43 9.16
N ALA A 64 -10.14 7.63 8.14
CA ALA A 64 -11.02 6.46 8.25
C ALA A 64 -10.48 5.42 9.25
N ARG A 65 -9.16 5.21 9.29
CA ARG A 65 -8.52 4.32 10.26
C ARG A 65 -8.64 4.85 11.68
N ALA A 66 -8.44 6.16 11.90
CA ALA A 66 -8.61 6.79 13.20
C ALA A 66 -10.05 6.69 13.71
N GLU A 67 -11.04 6.90 12.83
CA GLU A 67 -12.46 6.76 13.13
C GLU A 67 -12.86 5.32 13.47
N ALA A 68 -12.35 4.34 12.71
CA ALA A 68 -12.56 2.93 12.99
C ALA A 68 -11.94 2.52 14.34
N MET A 69 -10.74 3.03 14.65
CA MET A 69 -10.05 2.75 15.91
C MET A 69 -10.78 3.34 17.13
N LYS A 70 -11.52 4.44 16.96
CA LYS A 70 -12.38 5.00 18.01
C LYS A 70 -13.51 4.04 18.36
N HIS A 71 -14.22 3.51 17.36
CA HIS A 71 -15.31 2.55 17.58
C HIS A 71 -14.84 1.21 18.17
N VAL A 72 -13.63 0.76 17.84
CA VAL A 72 -13.04 -0.45 18.47
C VAL A 72 -12.80 -0.23 19.97
N LYS A 73 -12.43 0.98 20.38
CA LYS A 73 -12.21 1.31 21.80
C LYS A 73 -13.50 1.52 22.58
N ASP A 74 -14.58 1.89 21.89
CA ASP A 74 -15.92 2.02 22.47
C ASP A 74 -16.59 0.65 22.71
N PHE A 75 -16.06 -0.44 22.15
CA PHE A 75 -16.45 -1.81 22.47
C PHE A 75 -15.77 -2.25 23.77
N ASN A 76 -16.35 -1.89 24.92
CA ASN A 76 -15.82 -2.26 26.22
C ASN A 76 -16.11 -3.74 26.49
N LEU A 77 -15.13 -4.51 26.98
CA LEU A 77 -15.28 -5.95 27.22
C LEU A 77 -16.43 -6.26 28.21
N GLU A 78 -16.78 -5.28 29.04
CA GLU A 78 -17.88 -5.32 30.00
C GLU A 78 -19.26 -5.35 29.32
N ASP A 79 -19.43 -4.67 28.18
CA ASP A 79 -20.71 -4.63 27.45
C ASP A 79 -20.99 -5.98 26.76
N ALA A 80 -19.95 -6.62 26.22
CA ALA A 80 -20.04 -7.91 25.54
C ALA A 80 -20.37 -9.09 26.49
N ILE A 81 -19.97 -8.98 27.77
CA ILE A 81 -20.26 -10.02 28.78
C ILE A 81 -21.69 -9.87 29.31
N ASN A 82 -22.23 -8.64 29.41
CA ASN A 82 -23.56 -8.38 29.96
C ASN A 82 -24.73 -8.60 28.99
N GLU A 83 -24.51 -8.61 27.67
CA GLU A 83 -25.55 -8.94 26.68
C GLU A 83 -25.85 -10.46 26.57
N SER A 84 -25.09 -11.31 27.30
CA SER A 84 -25.22 -12.78 27.27
C SER A 84 -26.09 -13.36 28.40
N ALA A 85 -26.72 -12.52 29.24
CA ALA A 85 -27.54 -12.93 30.39
C ALA A 85 -29.03 -12.61 30.18
#